data_AF-A0A1C2DD72-F1
#
_entry.id   AF-A0A1C2DD72-F1
#
_cell.length_a   1.000
_cell.length_b   1.000
_cell.length_c   1.000
_cell.angle_alpha   90.00
_cell.angle_beta   90.00
_cell.angle_gamma   90.00
#
_symmetry.space_group_name_H-M   'P 1'
#
loop_
_entity.id
_entity.type
_entity.pdbx_description
1 polymer ?
#
loop_
_entity_poly.entity_id
_entity_poly.type
_entity_poly.pdbx_seq_one_letter_code
_entity_poly.pdbx_strand_id
1 'polypeptide(L)'
;MARLQSVGELFKIAMQETLGETHRLLINTAKREHARVMETDPRPSNFRRIVDGRSGEAEEAVKPAGIIVYQYPRIEQVVQFAMETLFDRSPVDSGDYRNAHMIFIENSPARNLEELRPSDQVTITNPLPYARKIEVGAMTMRVPGTDQVYQQARQIVASRWGNVAKIKFTFRAIIGGHVAIQERAAARGRYVGRPATGDFERQLAPALHNRADLRFPALVISEL
;
A
#
# COMPACT_ATOMS: atom_id res chain seq x y z
N MET A 1 61.89 -25.77 -16.71
CA MET A 1 62.03 -25.29 -15.32
C MET A 1 60.69 -24.72 -14.88
N ALA A 2 60.00 -25.38 -13.95
CA ALA A 2 58.74 -24.89 -13.40
C ALA A 2 59.05 -23.84 -12.31
N ARG A 3 58.59 -22.59 -12.48
CA ARG A 3 58.63 -21.59 -11.40
C ARG A 3 57.72 -22.05 -10.28
N LEU A 4 58.27 -22.35 -9.12
CA LEU A 4 57.53 -22.47 -7.86
C LEU A 4 56.83 -21.12 -7.64
N GLN A 5 55.50 -21.09 -7.75
CA GLN A 5 54.70 -19.92 -7.40
C GLN A 5 54.95 -19.58 -5.93
N SER A 6 55.09 -18.30 -5.63
CA SER A 6 55.28 -17.87 -4.24
C SER A 6 54.03 -18.21 -3.43
N VAL A 7 54.19 -18.57 -2.16
CA VAL A 7 53.07 -18.90 -1.27
C VAL A 7 52.00 -17.80 -1.27
N GLY A 8 52.40 -16.53 -1.38
CA GLY A 8 51.48 -15.39 -1.49
C GLY A 8 50.66 -15.34 -2.80
N GLU A 9 51.17 -15.86 -3.92
CA GLU A 9 50.41 -15.99 -5.17
C GLU A 9 49.37 -17.12 -5.06
N LEU A 10 49.73 -18.24 -4.43
CA LEU A 10 48.80 -19.35 -4.17
C LEU A 10 47.62 -18.90 -3.29
N PHE A 11 47.89 -18.13 -2.23
CA PHE A 11 46.82 -17.56 -1.40
C PHE A 11 45.93 -16.59 -2.17
N LYS A 12 46.49 -15.75 -3.06
CA LYS A 12 45.69 -14.84 -3.91
C LYS A 12 44.80 -15.60 -4.88
N ILE A 13 45.32 -16.66 -5.51
CA ILE A 13 44.57 -17.50 -6.46
C ILE A 13 43.43 -18.22 -5.73
N ALA A 14 43.72 -18.91 -4.62
CA ALA A 14 42.71 -19.59 -3.83
C ALA A 14 41.62 -18.63 -3.32
N MET A 15 42.00 -17.42 -2.88
CA MET A 15 41.05 -16.39 -2.45
C MET A 15 40.19 -15.90 -3.63
N GLN A 16 40.77 -15.69 -4.82
CA GLN A 16 40.02 -15.31 -6.02
C GLN A 16 39.04 -16.39 -6.48
N GLU A 17 39.44 -17.67 -6.42
CA GLU A 17 38.57 -18.81 -6.71
C GLU A 17 37.40 -18.87 -5.74
N THR A 18 37.68 -18.74 -4.43
CA THR A 18 36.65 -18.75 -3.38
C THR A 18 35.65 -17.59 -3.55
N LEU A 19 36.14 -16.39 -3.88
CA LEU A 19 35.29 -15.22 -4.16
C LEU A 19 34.42 -15.43 -5.41
N GLY A 20 34.98 -16.05 -6.45
CA GLY A 20 34.24 -16.39 -7.67
C GLY A 20 33.15 -17.43 -7.42
N GLU A 21 33.42 -18.46 -6.61
CA GLU A 21 32.44 -19.47 -6.22
C GLU A 21 31.33 -18.88 -5.34
N THR A 22 31.69 -18.06 -4.35
CA THR A 22 30.72 -17.35 -3.49
C THR A 22 29.79 -16.47 -4.34
N HIS A 23 30.37 -15.73 -5.28
CA HIS A 23 29.61 -14.86 -6.19
C HIS A 23 28.60 -15.66 -7.02
N ARG A 24 29.02 -16.79 -7.62
CA ARG A 24 28.12 -17.67 -8.38
C ARG A 24 27.03 -18.28 -7.50
N LEU A 25 27.39 -18.75 -6.31
CA LEU A 25 26.44 -19.35 -5.36
C LEU A 25 25.37 -18.33 -4.93
N LEU A 26 25.78 -17.09 -4.69
CA LEU A 26 24.90 -15.99 -4.33
C LEU A 26 23.90 -15.68 -5.45
N ILE A 27 24.38 -15.54 -6.69
CA ILE A 27 23.51 -15.30 -7.86
C ILE A 27 22.52 -16.47 -8.06
N ASN A 28 23.01 -17.72 -8.02
CA ASN A 28 22.18 -18.90 -8.23
C ASN A 28 21.11 -19.04 -7.13
N THR A 29 21.48 -18.77 -5.89
CA THR A 29 20.55 -18.77 -4.76
C THR A 29 19.50 -17.67 -4.92
N ALA A 30 19.91 -16.45 -5.27
CA ALA A 30 19.00 -15.34 -5.51
C ALA A 30 17.99 -15.65 -6.63
N LYS A 31 18.44 -16.18 -7.77
CA LYS A 31 17.56 -16.56 -8.89
C LYS A 31 16.60 -17.69 -8.52
N ARG A 32 17.06 -18.69 -7.78
CA ARG A 32 16.23 -19.81 -7.31
C ARG A 32 15.13 -19.35 -6.36
N GLU A 33 15.48 -18.56 -5.35
CA GLU A 33 14.48 -18.05 -4.40
C GLU A 33 13.52 -17.06 -5.08
N HIS A 34 14.02 -16.24 -6.02
CA HIS A 34 13.16 -15.37 -6.83
C HIS A 34 12.14 -16.16 -7.64
N ALA A 35 12.57 -17.22 -8.34
CA ALA A 35 11.68 -18.09 -9.10
C ALA A 35 10.62 -18.72 -8.21
N ARG A 36 11.01 -19.21 -7.02
CA ARG A 36 10.09 -19.79 -6.04
C ARG A 36 8.99 -18.80 -5.60
N VAL A 37 9.35 -17.53 -5.37
CA VAL A 37 8.36 -16.48 -5.04
C VAL A 37 7.44 -16.17 -6.22
N MET A 38 7.97 -16.21 -7.45
CA MET A 38 7.19 -16.00 -8.67
C MET A 38 6.23 -17.15 -9.01
N GLU A 39 6.47 -18.34 -8.46
CA GLU A 39 5.59 -19.51 -8.58
C GLU A 39 4.52 -19.56 -7.48
N THR A 40 4.60 -18.72 -6.45
CA THR A 40 3.65 -18.74 -5.33
C THR A 40 2.31 -18.10 -5.74
N ASP A 41 1.19 -18.65 -5.30
CA ASP A 41 -0.15 -18.07 -5.51
C ASP A 41 -0.57 -17.20 -4.30
N PRO A 42 -0.98 -15.93 -4.48
CA PRO A 42 -1.01 -15.17 -5.73
C PRO A 42 0.38 -14.73 -6.20
N ARG A 43 0.60 -14.91 -7.51
CA ARG A 43 1.83 -14.50 -8.19
C ARG A 43 2.00 -12.99 -8.06
N PRO A 44 3.17 -12.50 -7.62
CA PRO A 44 3.44 -11.07 -7.62
C PRO A 44 3.28 -10.46 -9.03
N SER A 45 2.54 -9.36 -9.14
CA SER A 45 2.31 -8.65 -10.41
C SER A 45 3.60 -7.97 -10.90
N ASN A 46 4.37 -7.42 -9.96
CA ASN A 46 5.65 -6.80 -10.23
C ASN A 46 6.68 -7.11 -9.12
N PHE A 47 7.93 -6.80 -9.39
CA PHE A 47 8.99 -6.86 -8.40
C PHE A 47 10.04 -5.79 -8.67
N ARG A 48 10.76 -5.40 -7.62
CA ARG A 48 11.93 -4.54 -7.71
C ARG A 48 13.15 -5.32 -7.29
N ARG A 49 14.19 -5.28 -8.12
CA ARG A 49 15.50 -5.83 -7.79
C ARG A 49 16.43 -4.70 -7.40
N ILE A 50 17.10 -4.87 -6.26
CA ILE A 50 18.10 -3.93 -5.74
C ILE A 50 19.40 -4.71 -5.50
N VAL A 51 20.47 -4.30 -6.16
CA VAL A 51 21.79 -4.96 -6.09
C VAL A 51 22.78 -3.99 -5.49
N ASP A 52 23.31 -4.30 -4.31
CA ASP A 52 24.24 -3.43 -3.56
C ASP A 52 23.71 -1.98 -3.41
N GLY A 53 22.40 -1.84 -3.19
CA GLY A 53 21.70 -0.55 -3.07
C GLY A 53 21.31 0.11 -4.41
N ARG A 54 21.71 -0.44 -5.56
CA ARG A 54 21.36 0.06 -6.89
C ARG A 54 20.11 -0.64 -7.43
N SER A 55 19.11 0.15 -7.82
CA SER A 55 17.83 -0.36 -8.32
C SER A 55 17.92 -0.76 -9.79
N GLY A 56 17.39 -1.93 -10.14
CA GLY A 56 17.23 -2.40 -11.54
C GLY A 56 18.47 -3.03 -12.17
N GLU A 57 19.62 -3.03 -11.49
CA GLU A 57 20.84 -3.68 -11.95
C GLU A 57 20.66 -5.20 -12.10
N ALA A 58 21.44 -5.83 -12.97
CA ALA A 58 21.45 -7.28 -13.14
C ALA A 58 22.02 -7.98 -11.89
N GLU A 59 21.56 -9.20 -11.58
CA GLU A 59 22.07 -10.00 -10.45
C GLU A 59 23.59 -10.20 -10.54
N GLU A 60 24.13 -10.30 -11.76
CA GLU A 60 25.54 -10.50 -12.05
C GLU A 60 26.44 -9.31 -11.68
N ALA A 61 25.84 -8.13 -11.45
CA ALA A 61 26.56 -6.92 -11.07
C ALA A 61 26.83 -6.81 -9.56
N VAL A 62 26.40 -7.82 -8.78
CA VAL A 62 26.62 -7.89 -7.34
C VAL A 62 28.10 -8.11 -7.02
N LYS A 63 28.59 -7.52 -5.93
CA LYS A 63 29.95 -7.81 -5.45
C LYS A 63 30.00 -9.23 -4.84
N PRO A 64 31.17 -9.88 -4.78
CA PRO A 64 31.30 -11.23 -4.19
C PRO A 64 30.78 -11.39 -2.75
N ALA A 65 30.70 -10.30 -1.98
CA ALA A 65 30.08 -10.23 -0.65
C ALA A 65 28.97 -9.17 -0.59
N GLY A 66 28.31 -8.93 -1.72
CA GLY A 66 27.22 -7.98 -1.87
C GLY A 66 25.86 -8.53 -1.44
N ILE A 67 24.82 -7.73 -1.62
CA ILE A 67 23.44 -8.06 -1.24
C ILE A 67 22.51 -7.85 -2.43
N ILE A 68 21.68 -8.85 -2.72
CA ILE A 68 20.58 -8.75 -3.67
C ILE A 68 19.27 -8.77 -2.87
N VAL A 69 18.44 -7.75 -3.05
CA VAL A 69 17.13 -7.64 -2.43
C VAL A 69 16.07 -7.65 -3.53
N TYR A 70 15.13 -8.58 -3.44
CA TYR A 70 13.89 -8.53 -4.20
C TYR A 70 12.77 -8.01 -3.31
N GLN A 71 12.10 -6.96 -3.78
CA GLN A 71 10.88 -6.45 -3.17
C GLN A 71 9.71 -6.85 -4.06
N TYR A 72 8.67 -7.39 -3.44
CA TYR A 72 7.44 -7.81 -4.11
C TYR A 72 6.31 -6.96 -3.54
N PRO A 73 5.99 -5.81 -4.17
CA PRO A 73 4.80 -5.04 -3.84
C PRO A 73 3.58 -5.96 -3.82
N ARG A 74 2.89 -6.03 -2.67
CA ARG A 74 1.63 -6.77 -2.53
C ARG A 74 0.44 -5.86 -2.21
N ILE A 75 0.61 -4.58 -2.54
CA ILE A 75 -0.35 -3.55 -2.18
C ILE A 75 -1.71 -3.79 -2.86
N GLU A 76 -1.73 -4.33 -4.07
CA GLU A 76 -2.95 -4.72 -4.78
C GLU A 76 -3.76 -5.76 -3.98
N GLN A 77 -3.10 -6.82 -3.49
CA GLN A 77 -3.78 -7.85 -2.70
C GLN A 77 -4.25 -7.32 -1.34
N VAL A 78 -3.49 -6.40 -0.72
CA VAL A 78 -3.90 -5.75 0.52
C VAL A 78 -5.17 -4.92 0.29
N VAL A 79 -5.21 -4.14 -0.81
CA VAL A 79 -6.36 -3.30 -1.17
C VAL A 79 -7.57 -4.15 -1.52
N GLN A 80 -7.39 -5.23 -2.29
CA GLN A 80 -8.46 -6.18 -2.59
C GLN A 80 -9.03 -6.79 -1.32
N PHE A 81 -8.18 -7.32 -0.44
CA PHE A 81 -8.62 -7.89 0.84
C PHE A 81 -9.33 -6.86 1.73
N ALA A 82 -8.88 -5.60 1.69
CA ALA A 82 -9.53 -4.52 2.41
C ALA A 82 -10.92 -4.20 1.85
N MET A 83 -11.08 -4.18 0.53
CA MET A 83 -12.37 -4.00 -0.14
C MET A 83 -13.34 -5.15 0.19
N GLU A 84 -12.88 -6.41 0.14
CA GLU A 84 -13.67 -7.58 0.55
C GLU A 84 -14.11 -7.46 2.02
N THR A 85 -13.17 -7.12 2.91
CA THR A 85 -13.48 -6.92 4.34
C THR A 85 -14.51 -5.80 4.56
N LEU A 86 -14.40 -4.69 3.85
CA LEU A 86 -15.36 -3.59 3.92
C LEU A 86 -16.73 -4.00 3.38
N PHE A 87 -16.77 -4.76 2.28
CA PHE A 87 -18.00 -5.26 1.69
C PHE A 87 -18.74 -6.22 2.63
N ASP A 88 -18.01 -7.13 3.26
CA ASP A 88 -18.55 -8.11 4.21
C ASP A 88 -19.10 -7.45 5.48
N ARG A 89 -18.40 -6.43 5.99
CA ARG A 89 -18.79 -5.69 7.21
C ARG A 89 -19.86 -4.63 6.97
N SER A 90 -20.12 -4.29 5.72
CA SER A 90 -21.07 -3.25 5.38
C SER A 90 -22.52 -3.66 5.67
N PRO A 91 -23.35 -2.76 6.21
CA PRO A 91 -24.78 -2.97 6.36
C PRO A 91 -25.46 -3.24 5.01
N VAL A 92 -26.43 -4.17 5.01
CA VAL A 92 -27.15 -4.63 3.80
C VAL A 92 -28.66 -4.40 3.95
N ASP A 93 -29.05 -3.19 4.35
CA ASP A 93 -30.48 -2.82 4.32
C ASP A 93 -30.94 -2.58 2.88
N SER A 94 -30.53 -1.44 2.29
CA SER A 94 -30.68 -1.18 0.85
C SER A 94 -29.49 -1.67 0.01
N GLY A 95 -28.33 -1.88 0.65
CA GLY A 95 -27.06 -2.19 -0.03
C GLY A 95 -26.28 -0.95 -0.52
N ASP A 96 -26.85 0.25 -0.41
CA ASP A 96 -26.19 1.49 -0.89
C ASP A 96 -24.83 1.70 -0.24
N TYR A 97 -24.74 1.51 1.08
CA TYR A 97 -23.49 1.67 1.81
C TYR A 97 -22.40 0.74 1.30
N ARG A 98 -22.72 -0.54 1.15
CA ARG A 98 -21.82 -1.58 0.64
C ARG A 98 -21.31 -1.27 -0.77
N ASN A 99 -22.17 -0.73 -1.63
CA ASN A 99 -21.84 -0.46 -3.03
C ASN A 99 -21.19 0.92 -3.25
N ALA A 100 -21.25 1.82 -2.27
CA ALA A 100 -20.72 3.18 -2.38
C ALA A 100 -19.23 3.30 -2.01
N HIS A 101 -18.53 2.21 -1.69
CA HIS A 101 -17.09 2.28 -1.45
C HIS A 101 -16.34 2.73 -2.71
N MET A 102 -15.51 3.74 -2.56
CA MET A 102 -14.70 4.33 -3.63
C MET A 102 -13.20 4.19 -3.31
N ILE A 103 -12.41 3.89 -4.35
CA ILE A 103 -10.96 3.77 -4.28
C ILE A 103 -10.32 5.02 -4.89
N PHE A 104 -9.27 5.50 -4.25
CA PHE A 104 -8.45 6.61 -4.71
C PHE A 104 -6.97 6.22 -4.69
N ILE A 105 -6.24 6.52 -5.77
CA ILE A 105 -4.79 6.38 -5.87
C ILE A 105 -4.21 7.79 -5.93
N GLU A 106 -3.30 8.12 -5.00
CA GLU A 106 -2.69 9.46 -4.92
C GLU A 106 -3.73 10.61 -4.97
N ASN A 107 -4.92 10.37 -4.38
CA ASN A 107 -6.09 11.26 -4.30
C ASN A 107 -6.96 11.39 -5.55
N SER A 108 -6.64 10.69 -6.63
CA SER A 108 -7.47 10.60 -7.82
C SER A 108 -8.37 9.37 -7.76
N PRO A 109 -9.64 9.47 -8.20
CA PRO A 109 -10.55 8.33 -8.18
C PRO A 109 -10.04 7.27 -9.16
N ALA A 110 -9.92 6.04 -8.68
CA ALA A 110 -9.45 4.91 -9.46
C ALA A 110 -10.57 3.89 -9.63
N ARG A 111 -10.76 3.38 -10.85
CA ARG A 111 -11.75 2.33 -11.15
C ARG A 111 -11.17 0.93 -10.98
N ASN A 112 -9.86 0.80 -11.25
CA ASN A 112 -9.09 -0.42 -11.14
C ASN A 112 -7.75 -0.11 -10.45
N LEU A 113 -7.01 -1.16 -10.11
CA LEU A 113 -5.69 -1.05 -9.48
C LEU A 113 -4.54 -1.07 -10.50
N GLU A 114 -4.84 -1.01 -11.81
CA GLU A 114 -3.84 -1.05 -12.88
C GLU A 114 -2.91 0.17 -12.90
N GLU A 115 -3.42 1.32 -12.46
CA GLU A 115 -2.65 2.58 -12.37
C GLU A 115 -1.74 2.66 -11.15
N LEU A 116 -1.80 1.66 -10.26
CA LEU A 116 -1.10 1.67 -8.99
C LEU A 116 0.40 1.48 -9.20
N ARG A 117 1.18 2.48 -8.80
CA ARG A 117 2.64 2.40 -8.83
C ARG A 117 3.18 1.96 -7.46
N PRO A 118 4.38 1.35 -7.43
CA PRO A 118 5.09 1.15 -6.18
C PRO A 118 5.23 2.49 -5.43
N SER A 119 5.05 2.45 -4.11
CA SER A 119 5.01 3.61 -3.22
C SER A 119 3.77 4.52 -3.28
N ASP A 120 2.79 4.25 -4.15
CA ASP A 120 1.54 5.02 -4.15
C ASP A 120 0.71 4.75 -2.88
N GLN A 121 0.00 5.78 -2.44
CA GLN A 121 -0.99 5.69 -1.37
C GLN A 121 -2.38 5.41 -1.95
N VAL A 122 -3.00 4.33 -1.46
CA VAL A 122 -4.39 4.01 -1.75
C VAL A 122 -5.28 4.47 -0.61
N THR A 123 -6.38 5.14 -0.92
CA THR A 123 -7.41 5.50 0.03
C THR A 123 -8.74 4.91 -0.39
N ILE A 124 -9.37 4.14 0.50
CA ILE A 124 -10.73 3.65 0.33
C ILE A 124 -11.64 4.50 1.22
N THR A 125 -12.75 5.01 0.69
CA THR A 125 -13.70 5.86 1.43
C THR A 125 -15.14 5.60 1.01
N ASN A 126 -16.11 6.04 1.80
CA ASN A 126 -17.53 5.97 1.46
C ASN A 126 -18.11 7.40 1.45
N PRO A 127 -18.55 7.93 0.29
CA PRO A 127 -18.99 9.31 0.14
C PRO A 127 -20.42 9.55 0.64
N LEU A 128 -21.12 8.53 1.15
CA LEU A 128 -22.50 8.69 1.57
C LEU A 128 -22.59 9.61 2.80
N PRO A 129 -23.60 10.50 2.86
CA PRO A 129 -23.72 11.51 3.91
C PRO A 129 -23.84 10.92 5.31
N TYR A 130 -24.36 9.70 5.43
CA TYR A 130 -24.53 8.99 6.70
C TYR A 130 -23.37 8.07 7.05
N ALA A 131 -22.37 7.89 6.17
CA ALA A 131 -21.25 6.97 6.42
C ALA A 131 -20.46 7.34 7.68
N ARG A 132 -20.28 8.65 7.92
CA ARG A 132 -19.69 9.16 9.15
C ARG A 132 -20.49 8.75 10.39
N LYS A 133 -21.82 8.82 10.34
CA LYS A 133 -22.70 8.50 11.47
C LYS A 133 -22.61 7.02 11.85
N ILE A 134 -22.53 6.14 10.85
CA ILE A 134 -22.25 4.70 11.05
C ILE A 134 -20.88 4.51 11.70
N GLU A 135 -19.86 5.21 11.20
CA GLU A 135 -18.49 5.03 11.69
C GLU A 135 -18.28 5.53 13.13
N VAL A 136 -18.98 6.58 13.55
CA VAL A 136 -18.89 7.09 14.93
C VAL A 136 -19.88 6.41 15.89
N GLY A 137 -20.71 5.48 15.41
CA GLY A 137 -21.73 4.79 16.22
C GLY A 137 -22.92 5.69 16.63
N ALA A 138 -23.12 6.83 15.94
CA ALA A 138 -24.24 7.75 16.24
C ALA A 138 -25.54 7.37 15.50
N MET A 139 -25.50 6.35 14.63
CA MET A 139 -26.65 5.82 13.92
C MET A 139 -27.08 4.50 14.56
N THR A 140 -28.37 4.38 14.90
CA THR A 140 -28.93 3.11 15.37
C THR A 140 -28.96 2.11 14.23
N MET A 141 -28.11 1.09 14.32
CA MET A 141 -28.01 0.05 13.30
C MET A 141 -29.10 -1.00 13.50
N ARG A 142 -29.72 -1.43 12.39
CA ARG A 142 -30.68 -2.55 12.42
C ARG A 142 -30.00 -3.88 12.72
N VAL A 143 -28.79 -4.07 12.19
CA VAL A 143 -27.99 -5.29 12.37
C VAL A 143 -26.85 -4.99 13.36
N PRO A 144 -26.74 -5.71 14.49
CA PRO A 144 -25.64 -5.55 15.43
C PRO A 144 -24.26 -5.74 14.78
N GLY A 145 -23.27 -4.95 15.18
CA GLY A 145 -21.88 -5.06 14.71
C GLY A 145 -21.61 -4.52 13.30
N THR A 146 -22.57 -3.78 12.73
CA THR A 146 -22.43 -3.10 11.42
C THR A 146 -22.11 -1.61 11.55
N ASP A 147 -21.79 -1.15 12.76
CA ASP A 147 -21.19 0.15 13.06
C ASP A 147 -19.67 0.11 12.92
N GLN A 148 -19.01 1.27 12.87
CA GLN A 148 -17.52 1.34 12.87
C GLN A 148 -16.84 0.50 11.77
N VAL A 149 -17.47 0.39 10.59
CA VAL A 149 -17.06 -0.52 9.51
C VAL A 149 -15.59 -0.33 9.10
N TYR A 150 -15.11 0.91 9.00
CA TYR A 150 -13.73 1.20 8.61
C TYR A 150 -12.73 0.94 9.73
N GLN A 151 -13.08 1.21 10.98
CA GLN A 151 -12.24 0.86 12.13
C GLN A 151 -12.11 -0.64 12.30
N GLN A 152 -13.21 -1.39 12.17
CA GLN A 152 -13.20 -2.85 12.19
C GLN A 152 -12.37 -3.42 11.02
N ALA A 153 -12.59 -2.92 9.80
CA ALA A 153 -11.81 -3.33 8.64
C ALA A 153 -10.32 -3.02 8.83
N ARG A 154 -9.96 -1.86 9.38
CA ARG A 154 -8.57 -1.52 9.71
C ARG A 154 -7.94 -2.54 10.65
N GLN A 155 -8.64 -2.99 11.68
CA GLN A 155 -8.13 -4.00 12.62
C GLN A 155 -7.88 -5.35 11.91
N ILE A 156 -8.86 -5.82 11.14
CA ILE A 156 -8.79 -7.10 10.40
C ILE A 156 -7.66 -7.08 9.37
N VAL A 157 -7.60 -6.03 8.55
CA VAL A 157 -6.59 -5.87 7.51
C VAL A 157 -5.20 -5.73 8.14
N ALA A 158 -5.05 -4.94 9.21
CA ALA A 158 -3.77 -4.81 9.92
C ALA A 158 -3.32 -6.11 10.58
N SER A 159 -4.25 -6.93 11.10
CA SER A 159 -3.91 -8.24 11.67
C SER A 159 -3.34 -9.20 10.63
N ARG A 160 -3.76 -9.10 9.37
CA ARG A 160 -3.29 -9.98 8.29
C ARG A 160 -2.09 -9.42 7.54
N TRP A 161 -2.04 -8.10 7.33
CA TRP A 161 -1.11 -7.44 6.40
C TRP A 161 -0.25 -6.34 7.04
N GLY A 162 -0.28 -6.18 8.37
CA GLY A 162 0.47 -5.12 9.06
C GLY A 162 2.00 -5.24 8.94
N ASN A 163 2.51 -6.41 8.54
CA ASN A 163 3.92 -6.65 8.21
C ASN A 163 4.29 -6.32 6.76
N VAL A 164 3.31 -6.02 5.90
CA VAL A 164 3.51 -5.72 4.46
C VAL A 164 3.14 -4.27 4.15
N ALA A 165 2.09 -3.73 4.77
CA ALA A 165 1.58 -2.40 4.47
C ALA A 165 1.24 -1.61 5.75
N LYS A 166 1.38 -0.29 5.68
CA LYS A 166 0.86 0.63 6.68
C LYS A 166 -0.63 0.85 6.43
N ILE A 167 -1.47 0.43 7.37
CA ILE A 167 -2.92 0.56 7.30
C ILE A 167 -3.40 1.52 8.38
N LYS A 168 -3.97 2.66 7.96
CA LYS A 168 -4.43 3.73 8.85
C LYS A 168 -5.91 4.03 8.61
N PHE A 169 -6.65 4.22 9.69
CA PHE A 169 -7.99 4.78 9.64
C PHE A 169 -7.92 6.30 9.90
N THR A 170 -8.66 7.08 9.12
CA THR A 170 -8.80 8.53 9.31
C THR A 170 -10.11 9.03 8.70
N PHE A 171 -10.42 10.31 8.89
CA PHE A 171 -11.53 10.98 8.22
C PHE A 171 -10.99 11.98 7.18
N ARG A 172 -11.35 11.80 5.90
CA ARG A 172 -10.91 12.67 4.80
C ARG A 172 -12.08 13.39 4.14
N ALA A 173 -11.83 14.62 3.68
CA ALA A 173 -12.79 15.34 2.85
C ALA A 173 -12.67 14.88 1.39
N ILE A 174 -13.78 14.87 0.67
CA ILE A 174 -13.83 14.59 -0.77
C ILE A 174 -14.18 15.90 -1.49
N ILE A 175 -13.27 16.43 -2.31
CA ILE A 175 -13.42 17.69 -3.02
C ILE A 175 -13.39 17.40 -4.53
N GLY A 176 -14.48 17.68 -5.24
CA GLY A 176 -14.53 17.52 -6.69
C GLY A 176 -14.22 16.09 -7.18
N GLY A 177 -14.56 15.08 -6.38
CA GLY A 177 -14.20 13.69 -6.69
C GLY A 177 -12.75 13.33 -6.42
N HIS A 178 -12.04 14.09 -5.57
CA HIS A 178 -10.68 13.82 -5.07
C HIS A 178 -10.64 13.77 -3.55
N VAL A 179 -9.68 13.06 -2.97
CA VAL A 179 -9.47 13.01 -1.51
C VAL A 179 -8.51 14.11 -1.05
N ALA A 180 -8.89 14.92 -0.06
CA ALA A 180 -8.01 15.98 0.47
C ALA A 180 -7.01 15.44 1.52
N ILE A 181 -5.70 15.63 1.30
CA ILE A 181 -4.64 15.30 2.26
C ILE A 181 -4.49 16.40 3.31
N GLN A 182 -4.78 16.09 4.58
CA GLN A 182 -4.68 17.05 5.69
C GLN A 182 -3.23 17.35 6.13
N GLU A 183 -2.31 16.36 6.08
CA GLU A 183 -0.92 16.53 6.55
C GLU A 183 -0.16 17.62 5.77
N ARG A 184 -0.34 17.70 4.44
CA ARG A 184 0.25 18.75 3.60
C ARG A 184 -0.44 20.12 3.77
N ALA A 185 -1.73 20.13 4.11
CA ALA A 185 -2.48 21.36 4.37
C ALA A 185 -2.05 22.02 5.69
N ALA A 186 -1.77 21.22 6.72
CA ALA A 186 -1.27 21.69 8.01
C ALA A 186 0.20 22.17 7.93
N ALA A 187 1.06 21.48 7.17
CA ALA A 187 2.50 21.78 7.11
C ALA A 187 2.86 23.11 6.40
N ARG A 188 1.97 23.66 5.55
CA ARG A 188 2.25 24.90 4.81
C ARG A 188 1.82 26.19 5.51
N GLY A 189 1.37 26.13 6.77
CA GLY A 189 0.94 27.31 7.54
C GLY A 189 -0.18 28.14 6.87
N ARG A 190 -0.72 27.63 5.76
CA ARG A 190 -1.79 28.23 4.99
C ARG A 190 -3.10 27.68 5.52
N TYR A 191 -3.48 28.16 6.70
CA TYR A 191 -4.90 28.38 6.99
C TYR A 191 -5.36 29.52 6.07
N VAL A 192 -5.40 29.26 4.76
CA VAL A 192 -6.03 30.16 3.80
C VAL A 192 -7.51 29.97 4.03
N GLY A 193 -8.13 31.01 4.60
CA GLY A 193 -9.57 31.09 4.76
C GLY A 193 -10.26 30.66 3.47
N ARG A 194 -11.32 29.86 3.67
CA ARG A 194 -12.18 29.24 2.65
C ARG A 194 -11.54 28.02 1.97
N PRO A 195 -11.83 26.78 2.43
CA PRO A 195 -11.56 25.62 1.60
C PRO A 195 -12.35 25.81 0.29
N ALA A 196 -11.66 25.58 -0.83
CA ALA A 196 -12.27 25.65 -2.15
C ALA A 196 -13.51 24.74 -2.16
N THR A 197 -14.68 25.37 -2.17
CA THR A 197 -15.98 24.70 -2.20
C THR A 197 -16.13 24.00 -3.54
N GLY A 198 -15.57 22.79 -3.64
CA GLY A 198 -15.70 21.94 -4.81
C GLY A 198 -17.18 21.66 -5.08
N ASP A 199 -17.53 21.45 -6.35
CA ASP A 199 -18.92 21.25 -6.77
C ASP A 199 -19.59 20.05 -6.09
N PHE A 200 -18.80 19.05 -5.69
CA PHE A 200 -19.24 17.89 -4.90
C PHE A 200 -19.73 18.28 -3.49
N GLU A 201 -19.06 19.23 -2.84
CA GLU A 201 -19.43 19.74 -1.51
C GLU A 201 -20.74 20.53 -1.58
N ARG A 202 -20.95 21.29 -2.68
CA ARG A 202 -22.22 22.00 -2.95
C ARG A 202 -23.40 21.06 -3.21
N GLN A 203 -23.15 19.89 -3.80
CA GLN A 203 -24.18 18.87 -4.04
C GLN A 203 -24.57 18.11 -2.76
N LEU A 204 -23.62 17.86 -1.85
CA LEU A 204 -23.87 17.12 -0.59
C LEU A 204 -24.27 18.01 0.60
N ALA A 205 -23.84 19.28 0.63
CA ALA A 205 -24.12 20.21 1.72
C ALA A 205 -25.61 20.34 2.11
N PRO A 206 -26.60 20.31 1.18
CA PRO A 206 -28.01 20.39 1.54
C PRO A 206 -28.51 19.17 2.35
N ALA A 207 -27.89 18.01 2.17
CA ALA A 207 -28.27 16.76 2.83
C ALA A 207 -27.59 16.57 4.20
N LEU A 208 -26.67 17.46 4.58
CA LEU A 208 -25.83 17.32 5.76
C LEU A 208 -26.23 18.32 6.85
N HIS A 209 -26.45 17.82 8.06
CA HIS A 209 -26.84 18.67 9.21
C HIS A 209 -25.68 19.49 9.77
N ASN A 210 -24.42 19.09 9.55
CA ASN A 210 -23.23 19.84 9.96
C ASN A 210 -22.15 19.89 8.87
N ARG A 211 -21.47 21.03 8.72
CA ARG A 211 -20.29 21.15 7.81
C ARG A 211 -19.09 20.28 8.22
N ALA A 212 -19.03 19.86 9.49
CA ALA A 212 -18.07 18.85 9.94
C ALA A 212 -18.36 17.44 9.38
N ASP A 213 -19.56 17.20 8.83
CA ASP A 213 -19.96 15.94 8.20
C ASP A 213 -19.42 15.78 6.76
N LEU A 214 -18.66 16.76 6.26
CA LEU A 214 -18.02 16.70 4.94
C LEU A 214 -16.74 15.85 4.95
N ARG A 215 -16.48 15.15 6.07
CA ARG A 215 -15.38 14.21 6.22
C ARG A 215 -15.89 12.79 6.36
N PHE A 216 -15.47 11.97 5.42
CA PHE A 216 -15.88 10.59 5.26
C PHE A 216 -14.86 9.65 5.88
N PRO A 217 -15.31 8.49 6.40
CA PRO A 217 -14.40 7.48 6.92
C PRO A 217 -13.51 6.95 5.80
N ALA A 218 -12.21 6.87 6.06
CA ALA A 218 -11.23 6.50 5.07
C ALA A 218 -10.22 5.50 5.63
N LEU A 219 -9.97 4.43 4.87
CA LEU A 219 -8.88 3.50 5.07
C LEU A 219 -7.74 3.89 4.14
N VAL A 220 -6.60 4.25 4.70
CA VAL A 220 -5.40 4.64 3.98
C VAL A 220 -4.40 3.51 4.06
N ILE A 221 -3.99 3.02 2.90
CA ILE A 221 -3.09 1.88 2.72
C ILE A 221 -1.89 2.38 1.92
N SER A 222 -0.69 2.17 2.46
CA SER A 222 0.57 2.49 1.77
C SER A 222 1.61 1.42 2.06
N GLU A 223 2.63 1.34 1.22
CA GLU A 223 3.79 0.48 1.48
C GLU A 223 4.55 0.92 2.76
N LEU A 224 5.29 -0.03 3.34
CA LEU A 224 6.09 0.17 4.56
C LEU A 224 7.36 0.99 4.29
#